data_AF-A0A397CVQ4-F1
#
_entry.id   AF-A0A397CVQ4-F1
#
_cell.length_a   1.000
_cell.length_b   1.000
_cell.length_c   1.000
_cell.angle_alpha   90.00
_cell.angle_beta   90.00
_cell.angle_gamma   90.00
#
_symmetry.space_group_name_H-M   'P 1'
#
loop_
_entity.id
_entity.type
_entity.pdbx_description
1 polymer ?
#
loop_
_entity_poly.entity_id
_entity_poly.type
_entity_poly.pdbx_seq_one_letter_code
_entity_poly.pdbx_strand_id
1 'polypeptide(L)'
;MLLRQVSLELPFLARRGLIMDKWTAVARALVASDEFTRTDLDAKKANNRFNALVGSHRKHNKDSERASGVSEEVSEKVLLLDDLLAVLDDAKDEEAKRVVSTKKANEHIENLGSIVRDEAMMSLGKRKQACDVEGAVGGGSNKGSK
;
A
#
# COMPACT_ATOMS: atom_id res chain seq x y z
N MET A 1 -8.85 -28.83 6.25
CA MET A 1 -7.40 -28.73 6.50
C MET A 1 -6.80 -27.40 6.06
N LEU A 2 -6.57 -27.12 4.76
CA LEU A 2 -5.90 -25.87 4.33
C LEU A 2 -6.57 -24.59 4.88
N LEU A 3 -7.89 -24.43 4.71
CA LEU A 3 -8.61 -23.24 5.17
C LEU A 3 -8.55 -23.07 6.69
N ARG A 4 -8.66 -24.16 7.45
CA ARG A 4 -8.49 -24.15 8.92
C ARG A 4 -7.08 -23.72 9.32
N GLN A 5 -6.04 -24.22 8.65
CA GLN A 5 -4.67 -23.81 8.97
C GLN A 5 -4.42 -22.33 8.61
N VAL A 6 -5.00 -21.87 7.50
CA VAL A 6 -4.92 -20.46 7.09
C VAL A 6 -5.69 -19.54 8.04
N SER A 7 -6.84 -19.97 8.59
CA SER A 7 -7.56 -19.18 9.60
C SER A 7 -6.86 -19.12 10.96
N LEU A 8 -6.09 -20.15 11.30
CA LEU A 8 -5.26 -20.15 12.51
C LEU A 8 -4.00 -19.27 12.36
N GLU A 9 -3.30 -19.36 11.23
CA GLU A 9 -2.01 -18.68 11.03
C GLU A 9 -2.12 -17.28 10.42
N LEU A 10 -3.25 -16.97 9.76
CA LEU A 10 -3.54 -15.74 9.02
C LEU A 10 -2.32 -15.24 8.22
N PRO A 11 -1.75 -16.07 7.33
CA PRO A 11 -0.45 -15.81 6.70
C PRO A 11 -0.40 -14.54 5.87
N PHE A 12 -1.55 -14.06 5.38
CA PHE A 12 -1.69 -12.83 4.61
C PHE A 12 -1.71 -11.54 5.47
N LEU A 13 -1.87 -11.65 6.80
CA LEU A 13 -1.73 -10.52 7.73
C LEU A 13 -0.29 -10.29 8.20
N ALA A 14 0.63 -11.17 7.82
CA ALA A 14 2.03 -11.04 8.21
C ALA A 14 2.64 -9.76 7.63
N ARG A 15 3.65 -9.22 8.34
CA ARG A 15 4.40 -8.05 7.85
C ARG A 15 4.97 -8.31 6.46
N ARG A 16 5.06 -7.26 5.65
CA ARG A 16 5.69 -7.33 4.32
C ARG A 16 7.10 -7.93 4.44
N GLY A 17 7.38 -8.97 3.65
CA GLY A 17 8.61 -9.76 3.73
C GLY A 17 8.50 -11.06 4.53
N LEU A 18 7.54 -11.19 5.46
CA LEU A 18 7.33 -12.41 6.29
C LEU A 18 6.14 -13.26 5.84
N ILE A 19 5.36 -12.78 4.86
CA ILE A 19 4.17 -13.47 4.35
C ILE A 19 4.50 -14.90 3.89
N MET A 20 5.59 -15.08 3.13
CA MET A 20 5.98 -16.40 2.64
C MET A 20 6.51 -17.33 3.73
N ASP A 21 7.07 -16.78 4.81
CA ASP A 21 7.48 -17.58 5.97
C ASP A 21 6.26 -18.14 6.70
N LYS A 22 5.20 -17.33 6.83
CA LYS A 22 3.91 -17.80 7.36
C LYS A 22 3.25 -18.83 6.45
N TRP A 23 3.29 -18.64 5.12
CA TRP A 23 2.84 -19.69 4.20
C TRP A 23 3.67 -20.97 4.29
N THR A 24 4.96 -20.86 4.59
CA THR A 24 5.83 -22.01 4.85
C THR A 24 5.41 -22.74 6.12
N ALA A 25 5.07 -22.01 7.19
CA ALA A 25 4.52 -22.60 8.41
C ALA A 25 3.20 -23.34 8.14
N VAL A 26 2.28 -22.73 7.37
CA VAL A 26 1.03 -23.38 6.94
C VAL A 26 1.31 -24.67 6.17
N ALA A 27 2.22 -24.64 5.18
CA ALA A 27 2.56 -25.82 4.39
C ALA A 27 3.17 -26.93 5.26
N ARG A 28 4.08 -26.59 6.17
CA ARG A 28 4.69 -27.54 7.12
C ARG A 28 3.66 -28.17 8.05
N ALA A 29 2.75 -27.37 8.61
CA ALA A 29 1.70 -27.86 9.49
C ALA A 29 0.76 -28.84 8.77
N LEU A 30 0.47 -28.57 7.49
CA LEU A 30 -0.32 -29.48 6.67
C LEU A 30 0.44 -30.77 6.36
N VAL A 31 1.70 -30.70 5.93
CA VAL A 31 2.52 -31.88 5.62
C VAL A 31 2.80 -32.74 6.86
N ALA A 32 2.86 -32.14 8.05
CA ALA A 32 3.05 -32.85 9.31
C ALA A 32 1.78 -33.55 9.83
N SER A 33 0.62 -33.34 9.20
CA SER A 33 -0.63 -34.00 9.58
C SER A 33 -0.78 -35.35 8.88
N ASP A 34 -1.03 -36.40 9.66
CA ASP A 34 -1.23 -37.77 9.14
C ASP A 34 -2.45 -37.87 8.19
N GLU A 35 -3.42 -36.97 8.32
CA GLU A 35 -4.59 -36.89 7.42
C GLU A 35 -4.26 -36.27 6.06
N PHE A 36 -3.08 -35.64 5.93
CA PHE A 36 -2.67 -34.95 4.71
C PHE A 36 -1.65 -35.79 3.93
N THR A 37 -2.15 -36.52 2.94
CA THR A 37 -1.34 -37.49 2.17
C THR A 37 -0.34 -36.86 1.19
N ARG A 38 -0.38 -35.53 0.98
CA ARG A 38 0.52 -34.84 0.05
C ARG A 38 1.76 -34.32 0.77
N THR A 39 2.91 -34.88 0.43
CA THR A 39 4.20 -34.50 1.03
C THR A 39 4.92 -33.37 0.29
N ASP A 40 4.53 -33.07 -0.95
CA ASP A 40 5.19 -32.08 -1.83
C ASP A 40 4.58 -30.67 -1.74
N LEU A 41 3.82 -30.37 -0.68
CA LEU A 41 3.18 -29.07 -0.51
C LEU A 41 4.20 -28.03 -0.02
N ASP A 42 4.43 -27.02 -0.86
CA ASP A 42 5.23 -25.85 -0.51
C ASP A 42 4.36 -24.61 -0.25
N ALA A 43 4.98 -23.57 0.30
CA ALA A 43 4.33 -22.29 0.63
C ALA A 43 3.62 -21.65 -0.58
N LYS A 44 4.23 -21.75 -1.77
CA LYS A 44 3.70 -21.15 -3.00
C LYS A 44 2.48 -21.91 -3.50
N LYS A 45 2.51 -23.25 -3.46
CA LYS A 45 1.38 -24.12 -3.79
C LYS A 45 0.22 -23.89 -2.82
N ALA A 46 0.51 -23.78 -1.51
CA ALA A 46 -0.50 -23.48 -0.50
C ALA A 46 -1.15 -22.11 -0.74
N ASN A 47 -0.35 -21.06 -0.99
CA ASN A 47 -0.84 -19.73 -1.31
C ASN A 47 -1.69 -19.71 -2.60
N ASN A 48 -1.19 -20.31 -3.68
CA ASN A 48 -1.91 -20.40 -4.95
C ASN A 48 -3.26 -21.12 -4.79
N ARG A 49 -3.27 -22.21 -4.02
CA ARG A 49 -4.50 -22.96 -3.76
C ARG A 49 -5.50 -22.13 -2.96
N PHE A 50 -5.04 -21.41 -1.94
CA PHE A 50 -5.88 -20.51 -1.17
C PHE A 50 -6.50 -19.41 -2.05
N ASN A 51 -5.69 -18.75 -2.88
CA ASN A 51 -6.17 -17.71 -3.80
C ASN A 51 -7.20 -18.25 -4.81
N ALA A 52 -6.98 -19.47 -5.33
CA ALA A 52 -7.95 -20.12 -6.20
C ALA A 52 -9.29 -20.41 -5.49
N LEU A 53 -9.25 -20.85 -4.23
CA LEU A 53 -10.45 -21.10 -3.42
C LEU A 53 -11.22 -19.80 -3.14
N VAL A 54 -10.51 -18.75 -2.72
CA VAL A 54 -11.07 -17.40 -2.52
C VAL A 54 -11.69 -16.86 -3.80
N GLY A 55 -10.99 -16.95 -4.93
CA GLY A 55 -11.50 -16.48 -6.23
C GLY A 55 -12.73 -17.25 -6.69
N SER A 56 -12.73 -18.58 -6.53
CA SER A 56 -13.90 -19.42 -6.82
C SER A 56 -15.09 -19.06 -5.94
N HIS A 57 -14.87 -18.78 -4.65
CA HIS A 57 -15.93 -18.44 -3.70
C HIS A 57 -16.57 -17.10 -4.03
N ARG A 58 -15.78 -16.07 -4.33
CA ARG A 58 -16.31 -14.76 -4.76
C ARG A 58 -17.14 -14.88 -6.04
N LYS A 59 -16.69 -15.69 -7.00
CA LYS A 59 -17.45 -15.93 -8.24
C LYS A 59 -18.78 -16.64 -7.93
N HIS A 60 -18.72 -17.69 -7.10
CA HIS A 60 -19.89 -18.43 -6.69
C HIS A 60 -20.92 -17.56 -5.96
N ASN A 61 -20.49 -16.77 -4.96
CA ASN A 61 -21.38 -15.86 -4.25
C ASN A 61 -22.07 -14.86 -5.19
N LYS A 62 -21.31 -14.27 -6.13
CA LYS A 62 -21.86 -13.34 -7.14
C LYS A 62 -22.85 -14.02 -8.11
N ASP A 63 -22.56 -15.25 -8.51
CA ASP A 63 -23.43 -16.02 -9.40
C ASP A 63 -24.72 -16.46 -8.67
N SER A 64 -24.63 -16.83 -7.39
CA SER A 64 -25.76 -17.15 -6.51
C SER A 64 -26.63 -15.93 -6.18
N GLU A 65 -26.03 -14.76 -5.89
CA GLU A 65 -26.74 -13.49 -5.74
C GLU A 65 -27.56 -13.14 -6.98
N ARG A 66 -27.01 -13.42 -8.17
CA ARG A 66 -27.70 -13.20 -9.45
C ARG A 66 -28.83 -14.21 -9.70
N ALA A 67 -28.74 -15.41 -9.11
CA ALA A 67 -29.66 -16.51 -9.37
C ALA A 67 -30.88 -16.59 -8.42
N SER A 68 -30.95 -15.76 -7.36
CA SER A 68 -32.05 -15.62 -6.38
C SER A 68 -32.93 -16.88 -6.15
N GLY A 69 -32.70 -17.57 -5.03
CA GLY A 69 -33.65 -18.54 -4.48
C GLY A 69 -33.11 -19.92 -4.15
N VAL A 70 -31.80 -20.18 -4.32
CA VAL A 70 -31.20 -21.46 -3.89
C VAL A 70 -30.65 -21.31 -2.49
N SER A 71 -31.38 -21.84 -1.51
CA SER A 71 -30.89 -22.11 -0.17
C SER A 71 -29.89 -23.27 -0.26
N GLU A 72 -28.62 -22.98 -0.46
CA GLU A 72 -27.56 -23.99 -0.33
C GLU A 72 -27.22 -24.22 1.14
N GLU A 73 -26.92 -25.48 1.47
CA GLU A 73 -26.41 -25.87 2.78
C GLU A 73 -25.04 -25.21 3.02
N VAL A 74 -24.98 -24.34 4.04
CA VAL A 74 -23.76 -23.62 4.39
C VAL A 74 -22.76 -24.60 4.99
N SER A 75 -21.93 -25.18 4.14
CA SER A 75 -20.84 -26.05 4.60
C SER A 75 -19.80 -25.26 5.40
N GLU A 76 -19.09 -25.92 6.31
CA GLU A 76 -17.99 -25.33 7.08
C GLU A 76 -16.94 -24.63 6.17
N LYS A 77 -16.73 -25.16 4.97
CA LYS A 77 -15.85 -24.56 3.96
C LYS A 77 -16.32 -23.16 3.57
N VAL A 78 -17.64 -22.95 3.41
CA VAL A 78 -18.23 -21.66 3.05
C VAL A 78 -18.03 -20.67 4.19
N LEU A 79 -18.35 -21.05 5.43
CA LEU A 79 -18.14 -20.19 6.61
C LEU A 79 -16.68 -19.75 6.75
N LEU A 80 -15.75 -20.70 6.66
CA LEU A 80 -14.32 -20.38 6.73
C LEU A 80 -13.87 -19.46 5.58
N LEU A 81 -14.46 -19.60 4.39
CA LEU A 81 -14.14 -18.71 3.28
C LEU A 81 -14.72 -17.31 3.50
N ASP A 82 -15.97 -17.20 3.98
CA ASP A 82 -16.59 -15.90 4.28
C ASP A 82 -15.80 -15.14 5.35
N ASP A 83 -15.45 -15.82 6.46
CA ASP A 83 -14.64 -15.23 7.53
C ASP A 83 -13.25 -14.79 7.03
N LEU A 84 -12.56 -15.65 6.28
CA LEU A 84 -11.23 -15.35 5.74
C LEU A 84 -11.29 -14.22 4.70
N LEU A 85 -12.38 -14.09 3.95
CA LEU A 85 -12.58 -13.02 3.00
C LEU A 85 -12.78 -11.67 3.69
N ALA A 86 -13.61 -11.64 4.74
CA ALA A 86 -13.81 -10.43 5.53
C ALA A 86 -12.47 -9.92 6.09
N VAL A 87 -11.69 -10.80 6.74
CA VAL A 87 -10.38 -10.44 7.29
C VAL A 87 -9.39 -10.00 6.20
N LEU A 88 -9.43 -10.63 5.02
CA LEU A 88 -8.57 -10.26 3.90
C LEU A 88 -8.91 -8.89 3.33
N ASP A 89 -10.20 -8.56 3.22
CA ASP A 89 -10.67 -7.28 2.68
C ASP A 89 -10.41 -6.15 3.68
N ASP A 90 -10.66 -6.36 4.97
CA ASP A 90 -10.28 -5.43 6.04
C ASP A 90 -8.77 -5.13 6.02
N ALA A 91 -7.93 -6.16 5.85
CA ALA A 91 -6.49 -5.99 5.78
C ALA A 91 -6.03 -5.15 4.57
N LYS A 92 -6.69 -5.34 3.42
CA LYS A 92 -6.40 -4.54 2.22
C LYS A 92 -6.83 -3.11 2.39
N ASP A 93 -8.00 -2.88 3.00
CA ASP A 93 -8.50 -1.54 3.25
C ASP A 93 -7.62 -0.78 4.24
N GLU A 94 -7.17 -1.44 5.31
CA GLU A 94 -6.21 -0.86 6.25
C GLU A 94 -4.86 -0.55 5.60
N GLU A 95 -4.34 -1.44 4.75
CA GLU A 95 -3.10 -1.16 4.01
C GLU A 95 -3.29 0.01 3.04
N ALA A 96 -4.42 0.08 2.32
CA ALA A 96 -4.73 1.19 1.43
C ALA A 96 -4.79 2.53 2.18
N LYS A 97 -5.42 2.56 3.36
CA LYS A 97 -5.47 3.75 4.23
C LYS A 97 -4.07 4.19 4.65
N ARG A 98 -3.19 3.27 5.05
CA ARG A 98 -1.80 3.56 5.44
C ARG A 98 -0.96 4.10 4.29
N VAL A 99 -1.13 3.54 3.09
CA VAL A 99 -0.44 4.04 1.89
C VAL A 99 -0.89 5.47 1.57
N VAL A 100 -2.20 5.73 1.62
CA VAL A 100 -2.76 7.07 1.38
C VAL A 100 -2.30 8.07 2.44
N SER A 101 -2.30 7.71 3.72
CA SER A 101 -1.84 8.61 4.79
C SER A 101 -0.36 8.95 4.65
N THR A 102 0.47 7.95 4.32
CA THR A 102 1.90 8.14 4.09
C THR A 102 2.15 9.04 2.87
N LYS A 103 1.39 8.83 1.79
CA LYS A 103 1.48 9.68 0.60
C LYS A 103 1.12 11.13 0.91
N LYS A 104 0.02 11.37 1.62
CA LYS A 104 -0.39 12.72 2.07
C LYS A 104 0.65 13.38 2.96
N ALA A 105 1.26 12.63 3.87
CA ALA A 105 2.34 13.15 4.72
C ALA A 105 3.57 13.55 3.90
N ASN A 106 3.96 12.73 2.93
CA ASN A 106 5.06 13.06 2.02
C ASN A 106 4.75 14.29 1.15
N GLU A 107 3.55 14.37 0.57
CA GLU A 107 3.09 15.53 -0.19
C GLU A 107 3.11 16.81 0.68
N HIS A 108 2.72 16.71 1.95
CA HIS A 108 2.78 17.83 2.88
C HIS A 108 4.22 18.30 3.14
N ILE A 109 5.14 17.36 3.37
CA ILE A 109 6.57 17.65 3.57
C ILE A 109 7.17 18.29 2.31
N GLU A 110 6.85 17.78 1.13
CA GLU A 110 7.32 18.34 -0.15
C GLU A 110 6.78 19.75 -0.36
N ASN A 111 5.50 19.98 -0.07
CA ASN A 111 4.87 21.29 -0.19
C ASN A 111 5.50 22.32 0.77
N LEU A 112 5.76 21.94 2.03
CA LEU A 112 6.51 22.78 2.97
C LEU A 112 7.92 23.07 2.46
N GLY A 113 8.61 22.07 1.92
CA GLY A 113 9.93 22.23 1.31
C GLY A 113 9.93 23.17 0.10
N SER A 114 8.85 23.21 -0.69
CA SER A 114 8.70 24.18 -1.78
C SER A 114 8.57 25.60 -1.23
N ILE A 115 7.68 25.83 -0.26
CA ILE A 115 7.43 27.15 0.32
C ILE A 115 8.74 27.74 0.90
N VAL A 116 9.49 26.95 1.67
CA VAL A 116 10.77 27.40 2.26
C VAL A 116 11.81 27.73 1.17
N ARG A 117 11.88 26.93 0.09
CA ARG A 117 12.77 27.22 -1.03
C ARG A 117 12.38 28.51 -1.74
N ASP A 118 11.09 28.71 -2.00
CA ASP A 118 10.58 29.91 -2.68
C ASP A 118 10.84 31.16 -1.84
N GLU A 119 10.59 31.10 -0.53
CA GLU A 119 10.86 32.20 0.40
C GLU A 119 12.36 32.55 0.45
N ALA A 120 13.23 31.54 0.51
CA ALA A 120 14.68 31.74 0.48
C ALA A 120 15.13 32.42 -0.83
N MET A 121 14.61 31.99 -1.98
CA MET A 121 14.91 32.58 -3.29
C MET A 121 14.45 34.04 -3.40
N MET A 122 13.28 34.36 -2.86
CA MET A 122 12.75 35.74 -2.84
C MET A 122 13.57 36.66 -1.91
N SER A 123 14.11 36.13 -0.80
CA SER A 123 14.96 36.90 0.12
C SER A 123 16.35 37.23 -0.45
N LEU A 124 16.86 36.40 -1.37
CA LEU A 124 18.12 36.67 -2.09
C LEU A 124 17.96 37.77 -3.14
N GLY A 125 16.80 37.87 -3.79
CA GLY A 125 16.49 38.92 -4.78
C GLY A 125 16.42 40.32 -4.19
N LYS A 126 15.87 40.47 -2.98
CA LYS A 126 15.73 41.79 -2.30
C LYS A 126 17.08 42.41 -1.91
N ARG A 127 18.13 41.61 -1.74
CA ARG A 127 19.49 42.13 -1.46
C ARG A 127 20.24 42.62 -2.70
N LYS A 128 19.79 42.28 -3.92
CA LYS A 128 20.35 42.84 -5.17
C LYS A 128 19.70 44.16 -5.61
N GLN A 129 18.57 44.56 -5.03
CA GLN A 129 17.87 45.79 -5.43
C GLN A 129 18.16 46.98 -4.49
N ALA A 130 19.03 46.81 -3.49
CA ALA A 130 19.47 47.87 -2.59
C ALA A 130 20.85 48.46 -2.95
N CYS A 131 21.46 48.03 -4.07
CA CYS A 131 22.75 48.57 -4.55
C CYS A 131 22.66 49.47 -5.80
N ASP A 132 21.47 49.76 -6.33
CA ASP A 132 21.28 50.59 -7.53
C ASP A 132 20.40 51.84 -7.32
N VAL A 133 20.44 52.44 -6.13
CA VAL A 133 19.91 53.81 -5.89
C VAL A 133 20.87 54.57 -4.99
N GLU A 134 21.76 55.36 -5.60
CA GLU A 134 22.25 56.67 -5.14
C GLU A 134 23.40 57.14 -6.05
N GLY A 135 23.25 58.32 -6.68
CA GLY A 135 24.37 59.01 -7.32
C GLY A 135 24.19 59.51 -8.76
N ALA A 136 23.04 60.10 -9.11
CA ALA A 136 22.93 60.94 -10.31
C ALA A 136 22.81 62.43 -9.92
N VAL A 137 23.94 63.13 -9.86
CA VAL A 137 24.14 64.60 -9.93
C VAL A 137 25.58 64.76 -10.45
N GLY A 138 25.94 65.37 -11.58
CA GLY A 138 25.40 66.52 -12.28
C GLY A 138 26.51 67.58 -12.32
N GLY A 139 27.17 67.81 -13.46
CA GLY A 139 28.19 68.87 -13.55
C GLY A 139 29.01 68.95 -14.84
N GLY A 140 28.59 69.82 -15.76
CA GLY A 140 29.46 70.86 -16.31
C GLY A 140 30.32 70.57 -17.54
N SER A 141 29.89 71.16 -18.66
CA SER A 141 30.57 71.20 -19.96
C SER A 141 31.85 72.06 -20.01
N ASN A 142 32.77 71.64 -20.91
CA ASN A 142 33.49 72.46 -21.92
C ASN A 142 34.92 73.01 -21.70
N LYS A 143 35.73 72.80 -22.77
CA LYS A 143 36.84 73.59 -23.35
C LYS A 143 38.25 73.55 -22.75
N GLY A 144 39.23 73.28 -23.64
CA GLY A 144 40.61 73.77 -23.50
C GLY A 144 41.64 73.07 -24.38
N SER A 145 41.96 73.66 -25.53
CA SER A 145 43.07 73.30 -26.42
C SER A 145 44.45 73.38 -25.75
N LYS A 146 45.35 72.45 -26.06
CA LYS A 146 46.60 72.69 -26.82
C LYS A 146 47.35 71.39 -27.07
#